data_AF-R7FRI4-F1
#
_entry.id   AF-R7FRI4-F1
#
_cell.length_a   1.000
_cell.length_b   1.000
_cell.length_c   1.000
_cell.angle_alpha   90.00
_cell.angle_beta   90.00
_cell.angle_gamma   90.00
#
_symmetry.space_group_name_H-M   'P 1'
#
loop_
_entity.id
_entity.type
_entity.pdbx_description
1 polymer ?
#
loop_
_entity_poly.entity_id
_entity_poly.type
_entity_poly.pdbx_seq_one_letter_code
_entity_poly.pdbx_strand_id
1 'polypeptide(L)' 'MGKVITDEEREKRMAEDMWLNYFNRYLFESGTISEKEYKRMTEKIAARKAKRYPEKDAR' A
#
# COMPACT_ATOMS: atom_id res chain seq x y z
N MET A 1 25.12 -2.14 -8.12
CA MET A 1 24.38 -3.39 -8.39
C MET A 1 22.96 -3.21 -7.86
N GLY A 2 21.94 -3.22 -8.73
CA GLY A 2 20.56 -3.12 -8.27
C GLY A 2 20.15 -4.41 -7.56
N LYS A 3 19.58 -4.30 -6.36
CA LYS A 3 19.05 -5.45 -5.63
C LYS A 3 17.94 -6.10 -6.48
N VAL A 4 18.13 -7.34 -6.89
CA VAL A 4 17.09 -8.14 -7.54
C VAL A 4 16.03 -8.43 -6.48
N ILE A 5 14.81 -7.99 -6.71
CA ILE A 5 13.67 -8.31 -5.84
C ILE A 5 13.34 -9.77 -6.09
N THR A 6 13.39 -10.60 -5.04
CA THR A 6 12.98 -12.01 -5.15
C THR A 6 11.46 -12.09 -5.22
N ASP A 7 10.93 -13.20 -5.75
CA ASP A 7 9.48 -13.42 -5.79
C ASP A 7 8.87 -13.39 -4.39
N GLU A 8 9.58 -13.90 -3.38
CA GLU A 8 9.17 -13.82 -1.97
C GLU A 8 9.07 -12.37 -1.47
N GLU A 9 10.01 -11.49 -1.84
CA GLU A 9 9.92 -10.06 -1.51
C GLU A 9 8.74 -9.38 -2.23
N ARG A 10 8.42 -9.81 -3.46
CA ARG A 10 7.27 -9.30 -4.21
C ARG A 10 5.96 -9.71 -3.56
N GLU A 11 5.82 -10.98 -3.19
CA GLU A 11 4.65 -11.52 -2.49
C GLU A 11 4.43 -10.84 -1.15
N LYS A 12 5.49 -10.69 -0.34
CA LYS A 12 5.42 -9.99 0.96
C LYS A 12 4.92 -8.55 0.78
N ARG A 13 5.39 -7.84 -0.24
CA ARG A 13 4.93 -6.47 -0.50
C ARG A 13 3.47 -6.43 -0.96
N MET A 14 3.03 -7.37 -1.79
CA MET A 14 1.62 -7.48 -2.19
C MET A 14 0.72 -7.75 -0.99
N ALA A 15 1.13 -8.68 -0.11
CA ALA A 15 0.41 -8.98 1.12
C ALA A 15 0.33 -7.75 2.04
N GLU A 16 1.42 -6.99 2.19
CA GLU A 16 1.45 -5.76 2.99
C GLU A 16 0.50 -4.69 2.42
N ASP A 17 0.48 -4.51 1.09
CA ASP A 17 -0.42 -3.57 0.43
C ASP A 17 -1.90 -3.98 0.58
N MET A 18 -2.21 -5.28 0.45
CA MET A 18 -3.56 -5.79 0.69
C MET A 18 -3.99 -5.57 2.14
N TRP A 19 -3.11 -5.89 3.10
CA TRP A 19 -3.40 -5.77 4.52
C TRP A 19 -3.66 -4.32 4.92
N LEU A 20 -2.85 -3.36 4.44
CA LEU A 20 -3.04 -1.94 4.75
C LEU A 20 -4.37 -1.39 4.23
N ASN A 21 -4.78 -1.77 3.02
CA ASN A 21 -6.07 -1.35 2.47
C ASN A 21 -7.23 -1.96 3.25
N TYR A 22 -7.16 -3.25 3.56
CA TYR A 22 -8.16 -3.94 4.38
C TYR A 22 -8.31 -3.28 5.76
N PHE A 23 -7.20 -3.05 6.46
CA PHE A 23 -7.22 -2.52 7.81
C PHE A 23 -7.73 -1.08 7.84
N ASN A 24 -7.35 -0.24 6.88
CA ASN A 24 -7.89 1.12 6.76
C ASN A 24 -9.41 1.12 6.57
N ARG A 25 -9.93 0.20 5.74
CA ARG A 25 -11.38 0.03 5.54
C ARG A 25 -12.07 -0.45 6.81
N TYR A 26 -11.50 -1.44 7.49
CA TYR A 26 -12.03 -1.97 8.75
C TYR A 26 -12.12 -0.89 9.85
N LEU A 27 -11.10 -0.04 9.98
CA LEU A 27 -11.11 1.06 10.96
C LEU A 27 -12.21 2.08 10.65
N PHE A 28 -12.47 2.34 9.37
CA PHE A 28 -13.55 3.24 8.96
C PHE A 28 -14.93 2.60 9.19
N GLU A 29 -15.12 1.34 8.78
CA GLU A 29 -16.38 0.60 8.94
C GLU A 29 -16.75 0.38 10.43
N SER A 30 -15.74 0.23 11.30
CA SER A 30 -15.93 0.14 12.75
C SER A 30 -16.18 1.49 13.44
N GLY A 31 -16.13 2.61 12.71
CA GLY A 31 -16.27 3.95 13.26
C GLY A 31 -15.07 4.42 14.10
N THR A 32 -13.94 3.71 14.04
CA THR A 32 -12.72 4.07 14.78
C THR A 32 -12.05 5.32 14.21
N ILE A 33 -12.15 5.51 12.89
CA ILE A 33 -11.63 6.70 12.19
C ILE A 33 -12.73 7.37 11.37
N SER A 34 -12.61 8.68 11.18
CA SER A 34 -13.50 9.46 10.33
C SER A 34 -13.24 9.23 8.84
N GLU A 35 -14.20 9.61 7.98
CA GLU A 35 -14.04 9.57 6.52
C GLU A 35 -12.82 10.40 6.06
N LYS A 36 -12.56 11.53 6.72
CA LYS A 36 -11.40 12.39 6.45
C LYS A 36 -10.09 11.65 6.71
N GLU A 37 -10.01 10.91 7.82
CA GLU A 37 -8.83 10.11 8.18
C GLU A 37 -8.67 8.92 7.24
N TYR A 38 -9.76 8.24 6.90
CA TYR A 38 -9.79 7.16 5.91
C TYR A 38 -9.22 7.62 4.56
N LYS A 39 -9.71 8.74 4.01
CA LYS A 39 -9.22 9.33 2.75
C LYS A 39 -7.73 9.66 2.82
N ARG A 40 -7.31 10.34 3.90
CA ARG A 40 -5.90 10.69 4.12
C ARG A 40 -5.00 9.46 4.18
N MET A 41 -5.46 8.37 4.79
CA MET A 41 -4.69 7.13 4.87
C MET A 41 -4.63 6.41 3.52
N THR A 42 -5.73 6.39 2.76
CA THR A 42 -5.76 5.87 1.39
C THR A 42 -4.73 6.56 0.50
N GLU A 43 -4.64 7.89 0.56
CA GLU A 43 -3.62 8.67 -0.17
C GLU A 43 -2.19 8.29 0.25
N LYS A 44 -1.95 8.12 1.55
CA LYS A 44 -0.62 7.70 2.07
C LYS A 44 -0.24 6.29 1.61
N ILE A 45 -1.19 5.36 1.58
CA ILE A 45 -0.96 3.99 1.10
C ILE A 45 -0.62 4.02 -0.40
N ALA A 46 -1.35 4.80 -1.20
CA ALA A 46 -1.07 4.98 -2.62
C ALA A 46 0.31 5.60 -2.87
N ALA A 47 0.66 6.68 -2.16
CA ALA A 47 1.97 7.32 -2.26
C ALA A 47 3.12 6.37 -1.85
N ARG A 48 2.91 5.56 -0.81
CA ARG A 48 3.87 4.53 -0.39
C ARG A 48 4.09 3.49 -1.48
N LYS A 49 3.00 3.03 -2.15
CA LYS A 49 3.08 2.11 -3.28
C LYS A 49 3.87 2.73 -4.44
N ALA A 50 3.54 3.95 -4.86
CA ALA A 50 4.25 4.65 -5.93
C ALA A 50 5.74 4.84 -5.65
N LYS A 51 6.12 5.19 -4.40
CA LYS A 51 7.53 5.32 -4.01
C LYS A 51 8.29 3.99 -4.03
N ARG A 52 7.63 2.87 -3.68
CA ARG A 52 8.24 1.54 -3.64
C ARG A 52 8.30 0.87 -5.02
N TYR A 53 7.40 1.25 -5.92
CA TYR A 53 7.35 0.80 -7.31
C TYR A 53 7.41 2.02 -8.24
N PRO A 54 8.58 2.68 -8.38
CA PRO A 54 8.76 3.58 -9.50
C PRO A 54 8.59 2.71 -10.75
N GLU A 55 7.52 2.92 -11.51
CA GLU A 55 7.30 2.24 -12.78
C GLU A 55 8.61 2.31 -13.58
N LYS A 56 9.26 1.17 -13.71
CA LYS A 56 10.19 0.91 -14.82
C LYS A 56 9.40 0.41 -16.02
N ASP A 57 8.18 0.91 -16.21
CA ASP A 57 7.45 0.75 -17.45
C ASP A 57 7.97 1.82 -18.43
N ALA A 58 9.25 1.70 -18.75
CA ALA A 58 9.79 2.08 -20.04
C ALA A 58 9.53 0.88 -20.97
N ARG A 59 8.42 0.94 -21.70
CA ARG A 59 8.31 0.30 -23.01
C ARG A 59 7.71 1.30 -23.99
#